data_AF-A0A533IGB1-F1
#
_entry.id   AF-A0A533IGB1-F1
#
_cell.length_a   1.000
_cell.length_b   1.000
_cell.length_c   1.000
_cell.angle_alpha   90.00
_cell.angle_beta   90.00
_cell.angle_gamma   90.00
#
_symmetry.space_group_name_H-M   'P 1'
#
loop_
_entity.id
_entity.type
_entity.pdbx_description
1 polymer ?
#
loop_
_entity_poly.entity_id
_entity_poly.type
_entity_poly.pdbx_seq_one_letter_code
_entity_poly.pdbx_strand_id
1 'polypeptide(L)'
;MIPEAETYFRNLAIPEHLLASIESLHLSSGLGGGSKVMYQLWPFWDPGCGDDAIPVTEEAAGDLDLLPNLRVITGLENGKPGPVLLQALKARGIALRPEEDDGA
;
A
#
# COMPACT_ATOMS: atom_id res chain seq x y z
N MET A 1 -10.76 -11.01 9.10
CA MET A 1 -10.10 -9.93 9.86
C MET A 1 -10.57 -9.97 11.30
N ILE A 2 -9.66 -9.82 12.27
CA ILE A 2 -9.98 -9.83 13.71
C ILE A 2 -10.61 -8.46 14.08
N PRO A 3 -11.86 -8.39 14.57
CA PRO A 3 -12.55 -7.12 14.83
C PRO A 3 -11.82 -6.17 15.78
N GLU A 4 -11.14 -6.71 16.80
CA GLU A 4 -10.39 -5.94 17.79
C GLU A 4 -9.15 -5.28 17.17
N ALA A 5 -8.44 -6.01 16.31
CA ALA A 5 -7.29 -5.47 15.58
C ALA A 5 -7.75 -4.40 14.60
N GLU A 6 -8.84 -4.65 13.88
CA GLU A 6 -9.46 -3.69 12.98
C GLU A 6 -9.83 -2.38 13.70
N THR A 7 -10.46 -2.50 14.89
CA THR A 7 -10.84 -1.36 15.73
C THR A 7 -9.63 -0.59 16.23
N TYR A 8 -8.56 -1.28 16.64
CA TYR A 8 -7.33 -0.64 17.10
C TYR A 8 -6.69 0.21 15.98
N PHE A 9 -6.47 -0.37 14.81
CA PHE A 9 -5.80 0.34 13.71
C PHE A 9 -6.65 1.45 13.10
N ARG A 10 -7.99 1.31 13.07
CA ARG A 10 -8.90 2.40 12.63
C ARG A 10 -8.82 3.63 13.53
N ASN A 11 -8.58 3.44 14.82
CA ASN A 11 -8.53 4.53 15.80
C ASN A 11 -7.10 5.02 16.07
N LEU A 12 -6.10 4.41 15.42
CA LEU A 12 -4.71 4.80 15.60
C LEU A 12 -4.47 6.16 14.92
N ALA A 13 -4.29 7.19 15.72
CA ALA A 13 -3.89 8.50 15.21
C ALA A 13 -2.47 8.40 14.64
N ILE A 14 -2.32 8.68 13.35
CA ILE A 14 -1.03 8.80 12.69
C ILE A 14 -0.71 10.30 12.58
N PRO A 15 0.26 10.83 13.34
CA PRO A 15 0.63 12.24 13.24
C PRO A 15 1.10 12.62 11.83
N GLU A 16 0.71 13.81 11.38
CA GLU A 16 1.07 14.34 10.05
C GLU A 16 2.58 14.33 9.80
N HIS A 17 3.40 14.61 10.83
CA HIS A 17 4.85 14.61 10.68
C HIS A 17 5.44 13.22 10.37
N LEU A 18 4.77 12.14 10.78
CA LEU A 18 5.19 10.78 10.41
C LEU A 18 4.85 10.50 8.95
N LEU A 19 3.66 10.91 8.49
CA LEU A 19 3.27 10.78 7.08
C LEU A 19 4.19 11.62 6.17
N ALA A 20 4.52 12.83 6.60
CA ALA A 20 5.46 13.68 5.90
C ALA A 20 6.88 13.09 5.83
N SER A 21 7.27 12.17 6.73
CA SER A 21 8.58 11.51 6.66
C SER A 21 8.66 10.38 5.63
N ILE A 22 7.53 9.98 5.03
CA ILE A 22 7.47 8.87 4.08
C ILE A 22 8.00 9.32 2.73
N GLU A 23 9.11 8.71 2.30
CA GLU A 23 9.70 8.91 0.97
C GLU A 23 9.38 7.77 0.00
N SER A 24 8.99 6.61 0.50
CA SER A 24 8.70 5.42 -0.30
C SER A 24 7.50 4.64 0.23
N LEU A 25 6.73 4.07 -0.69
CA LEU A 25 5.68 3.09 -0.41
C LEU A 25 5.97 1.78 -1.14
N HIS A 26 5.61 0.68 -0.50
CA HIS A 26 5.70 -0.65 -1.09
C HIS A 26 4.35 -1.35 -0.92
N LEU A 27 3.76 -1.73 -2.04
CA LEU A 27 2.53 -2.50 -2.09
C LEU A 27 2.89 -3.96 -2.42
N SER A 28 2.87 -4.81 -1.40
CA SER A 28 3.23 -6.21 -1.59
C SER A 28 2.10 -6.98 -2.27
N SER A 29 2.43 -7.81 -3.26
CA SER A 29 1.50 -8.81 -3.82
C SER A 29 1.11 -9.88 -2.80
N GLY A 30 1.93 -10.05 -1.76
CA GLY A 30 1.79 -11.12 -0.78
C GLY A 30 2.27 -12.49 -1.26
N LEU A 31 2.68 -12.64 -2.52
CA LEU A 31 3.22 -13.90 -3.07
C LEU A 31 4.51 -14.34 -2.35
N GLY A 32 5.29 -13.38 -1.83
CA GLY A 32 6.46 -13.62 -0.97
C GLY A 32 6.15 -13.75 0.53
N GLY A 33 4.89 -14.00 0.91
CA GLY A 33 4.44 -14.04 2.31
C GLY A 33 4.03 -12.69 2.90
N GLY A 34 3.97 -11.64 2.07
CA GLY A 34 3.44 -10.33 2.47
C GLY A 34 4.16 -9.67 3.66
N SER A 35 3.61 -8.55 4.14
CA SER A 35 4.16 -7.88 5.32
C SER A 35 3.80 -8.63 6.59
N LYS A 36 4.74 -8.74 7.54
CA LYS A 36 4.52 -9.39 8.86
C LYS A 36 3.31 -8.83 9.61
N VAL A 37 2.95 -7.56 9.38
CA VAL A 37 1.75 -6.94 9.98
C VAL A 37 0.45 -7.52 9.43
N MET A 38 0.42 -7.96 8.16
CA MET A 38 -0.77 -8.55 7.55
C MET A 38 -1.15 -9.86 8.24
N TYR A 39 -0.17 -10.66 8.67
CA TYR A 39 -0.43 -11.87 9.46
C TYR A 39 -1.06 -11.59 10.83
N GLN A 40 -0.85 -10.39 11.41
CA GLN A 40 -1.51 -10.01 12.66
C GLN A 40 -2.99 -9.63 12.44
N LEU A 41 -3.32 -9.11 11.25
CA LEU A 41 -4.68 -8.68 10.89
C LEU A 41 -5.52 -9.81 10.29
N TRP A 42 -4.87 -10.67 9.52
CA TRP A 42 -5.46 -11.72 8.71
C TRP A 42 -4.51 -12.92 8.65
N PRO A 43 -4.47 -13.75 9.70
CA PRO A 43 -3.53 -14.88 9.81
C PRO A 43 -3.72 -15.98 8.76
N PHE A 44 -4.83 -15.95 8.01
CA PHE A 44 -5.14 -16.87 6.91
C PHE A 44 -5.08 -16.21 5.53
N TRP A 45 -4.55 -14.99 5.41
CA TRP A 45 -4.42 -14.34 4.11
C TRP A 45 -3.39 -15.09 3.28
N ASP A 46 -3.86 -15.71 2.20
CA ASP A 46 -3.04 -16.51 1.29
C ASP A 46 -3.30 -16.08 -0.16
N PRO A 47 -2.65 -14.98 -0.61
CA PRO A 47 -2.77 -14.53 -1.98
C PRO A 47 -2.21 -15.53 -3.00
N GLY A 48 -1.44 -16.54 -2.56
CA GLY A 48 -0.99 -17.67 -3.38
C GLY A 48 -2.07 -18.76 -3.61
N CYS A 49 -3.16 -18.78 -2.82
CA CYS A 49 -4.26 -19.75 -2.93
C CYS A 49 -5.61 -19.14 -3.32
N GLY A 50 -5.66 -17.90 -3.81
CA GLY A 50 -6.86 -17.31 -4.43
C GLY A 50 -7.37 -15.99 -3.85
N ASP A 51 -6.68 -15.41 -2.86
CA ASP A 51 -6.97 -14.04 -2.41
C ASP A 51 -6.31 -13.01 -3.35
N ASP A 52 -7.09 -12.10 -3.92
CA ASP A 52 -6.54 -10.97 -4.69
C ASP A 52 -5.85 -9.97 -3.75
N ALA A 53 -4.81 -9.28 -4.26
CA ALA A 53 -4.26 -8.11 -3.59
C ALA A 53 -5.34 -7.03 -3.42
N ILE A 54 -5.24 -6.24 -2.34
CA ILE A 54 -6.22 -5.19 -2.04
C ILE A 54 -6.19 -4.14 -3.16
N PRO A 55 -7.32 -3.87 -3.83
CA PRO A 55 -7.36 -2.89 -4.91
C PRO A 55 -7.11 -1.49 -4.37
N VAL A 56 -6.29 -0.72 -5.09
CA VAL A 56 -6.06 0.70 -4.81
C VAL A 56 -7.06 1.50 -5.62
N THR A 57 -7.93 2.21 -4.90
CA THR A 57 -9.04 2.96 -5.49
C THR A 57 -8.60 4.36 -5.94
N GLU A 58 -9.45 5.08 -6.67
CA GLU A 58 -9.12 6.42 -7.17
C GLU A 58 -9.02 7.47 -6.06
N GLU A 59 -9.67 7.22 -4.90
CA GLU A 59 -9.60 8.06 -3.71
C GLU A 59 -8.15 8.24 -3.21
N ALA A 60 -7.27 7.25 -3.45
CA ALA A 60 -5.85 7.32 -3.11
C ALA A 60 -5.12 8.51 -3.78
N ALA A 61 -5.67 9.08 -4.86
CA ALA A 61 -5.11 10.28 -5.47
C ALA A 61 -5.21 11.51 -4.56
N GLY A 62 -6.26 11.61 -3.74
CA GLY A 62 -6.43 12.65 -2.73
C GLY A 62 -5.50 12.47 -1.54
N ASP A 63 -5.24 11.21 -1.16
CA ASP A 63 -4.36 10.88 -0.03
C ASP A 63 -2.89 11.26 -0.28
N LEU A 64 -2.49 11.50 -1.53
CA LEU A 64 -1.14 11.96 -1.87
C LEU A 64 -0.79 13.31 -1.21
N ASP A 65 -1.79 14.12 -0.83
CA ASP A 65 -1.56 15.37 -0.09
C ASP A 65 -1.03 15.12 1.33
N LEU A 66 -1.32 13.94 1.90
CA LEU A 66 -0.81 13.52 3.20
C LEU A 66 0.67 13.09 3.13
N LEU A 67 1.20 12.84 1.93
CA LEU A 67 2.53 12.29 1.69
C LEU A 67 3.41 13.25 0.86
N PRO A 68 3.70 14.46 1.38
CA PRO A 68 4.35 15.52 0.61
C PRO A 68 5.77 15.18 0.14
N ASN A 69 6.44 14.23 0.79
CA ASN A 69 7.81 13.83 0.49
C ASN A 69 7.89 12.47 -0.23
N LEU A 70 6.76 11.90 -0.67
CA LEU A 70 6.75 10.63 -1.38
C LEU A 70 7.44 10.76 -2.75
N ARG A 71 8.38 9.86 -3.04
CA ARG A 71 9.19 9.88 -4.26
C ARG A 71 9.07 8.62 -5.08
N VAL A 72 8.77 7.48 -4.45
CA VAL A 72 8.71 6.20 -5.14
C VAL A 72 7.60 5.31 -4.56
N ILE A 73 6.91 4.61 -5.44
CA ILE A 73 6.01 3.52 -5.10
C ILE A 73 6.48 2.26 -5.83
N THR A 74 6.62 1.17 -5.08
CA THR A 74 6.99 -0.14 -5.59
C THR A 74 5.79 -1.08 -5.50
N GLY A 75 5.53 -1.89 -6.54
CA GLY A 75 4.49 -2.93 -6.52
C GLY A 75 3.05 -2.43 -6.71
N LEU A 76 2.88 -1.19 -7.18
CA LEU A 76 1.55 -0.59 -7.35
C LEU A 76 0.67 -1.39 -8.33
N GLU A 77 1.27 -2.07 -9.31
CA GLU A 77 0.59 -2.93 -10.29
C GLU A 77 -0.27 -4.02 -9.64
N ASN A 78 0.10 -4.47 -8.44
CA ASN A 78 -0.67 -5.45 -7.66
C ASN A 78 -2.05 -4.90 -7.27
N GLY A 79 -2.14 -3.58 -7.05
CA GLY A 79 -3.37 -2.89 -6.65
C GLY A 79 -4.29 -2.50 -7.80
N LYS A 80 -3.98 -2.84 -9.05
CA LYS A 80 -4.77 -2.51 -10.26
C LYS A 80 -5.17 -1.01 -10.31
N PRO A 81 -4.21 -0.06 -10.25
CA PRO A 81 -4.48 1.36 -10.08
C PRO A 81 -5.27 1.95 -11.26
N GLY A 82 -6.24 2.82 -10.95
CA GLY A 82 -7.00 3.56 -11.95
C GLY A 82 -6.20 4.67 -12.66
N PRO A 83 -6.66 5.15 -13.82
CA PRO A 83 -5.96 6.16 -14.61
C PRO A 83 -5.84 7.51 -13.89
N VAL A 84 -6.81 7.87 -13.05
CA VAL A 84 -6.79 9.12 -12.25
C VAL A 84 -5.60 9.13 -11.31
N LEU A 85 -5.39 8.05 -10.57
CA LEU A 85 -4.25 7.90 -9.66
C LEU A 85 -2.92 7.94 -10.40
N LEU A 86 -2.81 7.22 -11.53
CA LEU A 86 -1.59 7.21 -12.34
C LEU A 86 -1.21 8.61 -12.85
N GLN A 87 -2.21 9.41 -13.25
CA GLN A 87 -1.99 10.80 -13.66
C GLN A 87 -1.54 11.68 -12.49
N ALA A 88 -2.15 11.53 -11.31
CA ALA A 88 -1.77 12.27 -10.11
C ALA A 88 -0.33 11.97 -9.67
N LEU A 89 0.06 10.69 -9.68
CA LEU A 89 1.43 10.25 -9.36
C LEU A 89 2.45 10.83 -10.34
N LYS A 90 2.13 10.80 -11.65
CA LYS A 90 2.97 11.38 -12.68
C LYS A 90 3.11 12.90 -12.53
N ALA A 91 2.03 13.61 -12.23
CA ALA A 91 2.05 15.07 -12.04
C ALA A 91 2.92 15.49 -10.86
N ARG A 92 3.04 14.64 -9.83
CA ARG A 92 3.92 14.87 -8.66
C ARG A 92 5.35 14.36 -8.86
N GLY A 93 5.66 13.75 -10.00
CA GLY A 93 7.00 13.19 -10.26
C GLY A 93 7.34 11.96 -9.42
N ILE A 94 6.33 11.23 -8.91
CA ILE A 94 6.52 10.02 -8.14
C ILE A 94 6.88 8.88 -9.08
N ALA A 95 8.01 8.21 -8.81
CA ALA A 95 8.49 7.09 -9.59
C ALA A 95 7.68 5.82 -9.28
N LEU A 96 7.34 5.05 -10.31
CA LEU A 96 6.74 3.72 -10.17
C LEU A 96 7.77 2.66 -10.50
N ARG A 97 7.91 1.66 -9.62
CA ARG A 97 8.75 0.48 -9.82
C ARG A 97 7.89 -0.77 -9.66
N PRO A 98 8.11 -1.82 -10.47
CA PRO A 98 7.48 -3.09 -10.23
C PRO A 98 7.95 -3.66 -8.88
N GLU A 99 7.13 -4.49 -8.26
CA GLU A 99 7.60 -5.38 -7.19
C GLU A 99 8.70 -6.29 -7.79
N GLU A 100 9.92 -6.20 -7.26
CA GLU A 100 10.95 -7.16 -7.60
C GLU A 100 10.55 -8.49 -6.94
N ASP A 101 10.53 -9.57 -7.73
CA ASP A 101 10.37 -10.93 -7.23
C ASP A 101 11.66 -11.23 -6.47
N ASP A 102 11.66 -11.02 -5.16
CA ASP A 102 12.76 -11.43 -4.27
C ASP A 102 12.79 -12.96 -4.30
N GLY A 103 13.40 -13.52 -5.34
CA GLY A 103 13.67 -14.95 -5.48
C GLY A 103 14.62 -15.38 -4.37
N ALA A 104 14.06 -15.76 -3.22
CA ALA A 104 14.74 -16.42 -2.12
C ALA A 104 13.79 -17.38 -1.38
#